data_AF-A0A645GE70-F1
#
_entry.id   AF-A0A645GE70-F1
#
_cell.length_a   1.000
_cell.length_b   1.000
_cell.length_c   1.000
_cell.angle_alpha   90.00
_cell.angle_beta   90.00
_cell.angle_gamma   90.00
#
_symmetry.space_group_name_H-M   'P 1'
#
loop_
_entity.id
_entity.type
_entity.pdbx_description
1 polymer ?
#
loop_
_entity_poly.entity_id
_entity_poly.type
_entity_poly.pdbx_seq_one_letter_code
_entity_poly.pdbx_strand_id
1 'polypeptide(L)'
;MKSIKTSLKLLQTQQNIGIFPEGTRNTTGELKAEPGIAMLAIKSKRPIVPVAIKTDYKIFHRTDIVIGKAINLSEHFDTKLKNEDYKDISLEIMKKIKKL
;
A
#
# COMPACT_ATOMS: atom_id res chain seq x y z
N MET A 1 9.21 -5.34 -16.08
CA MET A 1 7.75 -5.56 -15.99
C MET A 1 7.31 -6.95 -15.49
N LYS A 2 8.20 -7.89 -15.13
CA LYS A 2 7.80 -9.24 -14.67
C LYS A 2 7.13 -9.24 -13.29
N SER A 3 7.63 -8.42 -12.36
CA SER A 3 7.20 -8.34 -10.96
C SER A 3 5.74 -7.92 -10.74
N ILE A 4 5.26 -6.91 -11.48
CA ILE A 4 3.87 -6.45 -11.37
C ILE A 4 2.89 -7.53 -11.86
N LYS A 5 3.20 -8.18 -12.99
CA LYS A 5 2.38 -9.28 -13.52
C LYS A 5 2.34 -10.46 -12.55
N THR A 6 3.47 -10.81 -11.96
CA THR A 6 3.53 -11.84 -10.91
C THR A 6 2.67 -11.45 -9.71
N SER A 7 2.80 -10.22 -9.22
CA SER A 7 2.03 -9.73 -8.07
C SER A 7 0.52 -9.80 -8.32
N LEU A 8 0.06 -9.39 -9.52
CA LEU A 8 -1.34 -9.54 -9.91
C LEU A 8 -1.79 -11.01 -9.93
N LYS A 9 -0.96 -11.92 -10.48
CA LYS A 9 -1.27 -13.35 -10.50
C LYS A 9 -1.42 -13.92 -9.10
N LEU A 10 -0.51 -13.58 -8.18
CA LEU A 10 -0.56 -14.06 -6.78
C LEU A 10 -1.84 -13.58 -6.07
N LEU A 11 -2.20 -12.29 -6.25
CA LEU A 11 -3.43 -11.73 -5.69
C LEU A 11 -4.71 -12.39 -6.26
N GLN A 12 -4.70 -12.76 -7.54
CA GLN A 12 -5.80 -13.50 -8.17
C GLN A 12 -5.91 -14.94 -7.61
N THR A 13 -4.78 -15.58 -7.28
CA THR A 13 -4.73 -16.91 -6.65
C THR A 13 -4.97 -16.88 -5.13
N GLN A 14 -5.60 -15.82 -4.60
CA GLN A 14 -5.93 -15.65 -3.18
C GLN A 14 -4.71 -15.62 -2.23
N GLN A 15 -3.54 -15.22 -2.72
CA GLN A 15 -2.37 -15.03 -1.89
C GLN A 15 -2.24 -13.58 -1.40
N ASN A 16 -1.56 -13.40 -0.27
CA ASN A 16 -1.30 -12.09 0.33
C ASN A 16 0.06 -11.56 -0.12
N ILE A 17 0.15 -10.24 -0.33
CA ILE A 17 1.41 -9.56 -0.67
C ILE A 17 1.61 -8.39 0.29
N GLY A 18 2.80 -8.31 0.89
CA GLY A 18 3.26 -7.14 1.62
C GLY A 18 4.02 -6.19 0.68
N ILE A 19 3.66 -4.90 0.69
CA ILE A 19 4.29 -3.89 -0.15
C ILE A 19 4.60 -2.66 0.68
N PHE A 20 5.79 -2.08 0.49
CA PHE A 20 6.15 -0.78 1.04
C PHE A 20 5.83 0.31 0.00
N PRO A 21 4.78 1.14 0.22
CA PRO A 21 4.37 2.20 -0.71
C PRO A 21 5.43 3.21 -1.09
N GLU A 22 6.39 3.46 -0.20
CA GLU A 22 7.45 4.44 -0.41
C GLU A 22 8.61 3.90 -1.26
N GLY A 23 8.70 2.57 -1.41
CA GLY A 23 9.81 1.89 -2.10
C GLY A 23 11.18 1.98 -1.40
N THR A 24 11.35 2.92 -0.47
CA THR A 24 12.56 3.14 0.33
C THR A 24 12.20 3.39 1.80
N ARG A 25 13.22 3.48 2.67
CA ARG A 25 12.99 3.76 4.10
C ARG A 25 12.74 5.25 4.29
N ASN A 26 11.69 5.62 5.01
CA ASN A 26 11.41 7.01 5.36
C ASN A 26 12.41 7.53 6.40
N THR A 27 13.32 8.42 6.01
CA THR A 27 14.24 9.10 6.95
C THR A 27 13.90 10.59 7.12
N THR A 28 13.09 11.16 6.23
CA THR A 28 12.81 12.60 6.18
C THR A 28 11.39 12.97 6.65
N GLY A 29 10.50 11.99 6.79
CA GLY A 29 9.09 12.20 7.14
C GLY A 29 8.20 12.60 5.95
N GLU A 30 8.74 12.63 4.73
CA GLU A 30 8.00 12.94 3.51
C GLU A 30 7.04 11.80 3.14
N LEU A 31 5.80 12.15 2.80
CA LEU A 31 4.82 11.22 2.29
C LEU A 31 5.01 11.06 0.77
N LYS A 32 5.67 9.98 0.36
CA LYS A 32 5.75 9.57 -1.04
C LYS A 32 5.04 8.23 -1.21
N ALA A 33 4.22 8.12 -2.23
CA ALA A 33 3.50 6.89 -2.50
C ALA A 33 3.63 6.55 -3.98
N GLU A 34 4.10 5.34 -4.27
CA GLU A 34 4.13 4.83 -5.63
C GLU A 34 2.72 4.41 -6.08
N PRO A 35 2.32 4.69 -7.34
CA PRO A 35 0.99 4.35 -7.86
C PRO A 35 0.74 2.83 -7.95
N GLY A 36 1.79 2.02 -7.81
CA GLY A 36 1.73 0.57 -7.96
C GLY A 36 0.77 -0.12 -6.99
N ILE A 37 0.59 0.39 -5.77
CA ILE A 37 -0.32 -0.22 -4.78
C ILE A 37 -1.78 -0.02 -5.18
N ALA A 38 -2.17 1.22 -5.51
CA ALA A 38 -3.51 1.50 -6.00
C ALA A 38 -3.82 0.66 -7.25
N MET A 39 -2.87 0.57 -8.19
CA MET A 39 -3.03 -0.25 -9.38
C MET A 39 -3.23 -1.73 -9.07
N LEU A 40 -2.44 -2.30 -8.16
CA LEU A 40 -2.54 -3.71 -7.78
C LEU A 40 -3.87 -4.02 -7.11
N ALA A 41 -4.30 -3.18 -6.16
CA ALA A 41 -5.55 -3.38 -5.42
C ALA A 41 -6.79 -3.28 -6.33
N ILE A 42 -6.83 -2.25 -7.20
CA ILE A 42 -7.95 -2.02 -8.12
C ILE A 42 -8.03 -3.13 -9.17
N LYS A 43 -6.91 -3.50 -9.80
CA LYS A 43 -6.90 -4.55 -10.83
C LYS A 43 -7.14 -5.95 -10.28
N SER A 44 -6.73 -6.22 -9.04
CA SER A 44 -7.00 -7.52 -8.39
C SER A 44 -8.37 -7.57 -7.72
N LYS A 45 -9.08 -6.43 -7.60
CA LYS A 45 -10.33 -6.28 -6.84
C LYS A 45 -10.21 -6.80 -5.39
N ARG A 46 -9.07 -6.53 -4.75
CA ARG A 46 -8.75 -6.98 -3.39
C ARG A 46 -8.62 -5.81 -2.41
N PRO A 47 -9.01 -5.99 -1.13
CA PRO A 47 -8.84 -4.97 -0.12
C PRO A 47 -7.36 -4.81 0.27
N ILE A 48 -7.02 -3.63 0.75
CA ILE A 48 -5.69 -3.29 1.29
C ILE A 48 -5.79 -3.28 2.81
N VAL A 49 -4.85 -3.93 3.50
CA VAL A 49 -4.74 -3.83 4.96
C VAL A 49 -3.57 -2.91 5.29
N PRO A 50 -3.82 -1.70 5.83
CA PRO A 50 -2.75 -0.77 6.20
C PRO A 50 -2.03 -1.27 7.45
N VAL A 51 -0.70 -1.27 7.41
CA VAL A 51 0.16 -1.68 8.52
C VAL A 51 1.18 -0.58 8.78
N ALA A 52 1.26 -0.11 10.02
CA ALA A 52 2.26 0.84 10.47
C ALA A 52 3.25 0.16 11.42
N ILE A 53 4.54 0.40 11.20
CA ILE A 53 5.62 -0.08 12.05
C ILE A 53 6.18 1.14 12.77
N LYS A 54 5.98 1.21 14.08
CA LYS A 54 6.48 2.28 14.95
C LYS A 54 7.71 1.76 15.67
N THR A 55 8.87 2.29 15.30
CA THR A 55 10.15 1.89 15.89
C THR A 55 11.09 3.08 15.90
N ASP A 56 11.84 3.22 16.98
CA ASP A 56 12.89 4.24 17.11
C ASP A 56 14.24 3.76 16.54
N TYR A 57 14.27 2.57 15.92
CA TYR A 57 15.47 1.94 15.34
C TYR A 57 16.68 1.86 16.29
N LYS A 58 16.42 1.76 17.60
CA LYS A 58 17.43 1.60 18.66
C LYS A 58 17.47 0.16 19.16
N ILE A 59 18.66 -0.31 19.48
CA ILE A 59 18.89 -1.68 19.99
C ILE A 59 18.18 -1.84 21.34
N PHE A 60 17.47 -2.95 21.54
CA PHE A 60 16.66 -3.28 22.73
C PHE A 60 15.39 -2.44 22.95
N HIS A 61 14.96 -1.64 21.97
CA HIS A 61 13.67 -0.95 22.04
C HIS A 61 12.55 -1.78 21.43
N ARG A 62 11.33 -1.62 21.98
CA ARG A 62 10.13 -2.28 21.46
C ARG A 62 9.77 -1.72 20.08
N THR A 63 9.29 -2.59 19.21
CA THR A 63 8.74 -2.23 17.90
C THR A 63 7.26 -2.52 17.94
N ASP A 64 6.43 -1.48 17.79
CA ASP A 64 4.98 -1.62 17.77
C ASP A 64 4.50 -1.76 16.33
N ILE A 65 3.74 -2.83 16.06
CA ILE A 65 3.13 -3.07 14.77
C ILE A 65 1.63 -2.84 14.91
N VAL A 66 1.12 -1.83 14.22
CA VAL A 66 -0.30 -1.46 14.23
C VAL A 66 -0.93 -1.90 12.92
N ILE A 67 -1.95 -2.77 13.01
CA ILE A 67 -2.72 -3.24 11.87
C ILE A 67 -4.04 -2.47 11.85
N GLY A 68 -4.27 -1.70 10.79
CA GLY A 68 -5.48 -0.90 10.63
C GLY A 68 -6.63 -1.67 9.95
N LYS A 69 -7.75 -0.97 9.79
CA LYS A 69 -8.94 -1.51 9.11
C LYS A 69 -8.69 -1.67 7.61
N ALA A 70 -9.25 -2.73 7.03
CA ALA A 70 -9.19 -2.97 5.60
C ALA A 70 -9.82 -1.81 4.79
N ILE A 71 -9.11 -1.38 3.74
CA ILE A 71 -9.53 -0.34 2.81
C ILE A 71 -9.99 -1.04 1.54
N ASN A 72 -11.25 -0.86 1.17
CA ASN A 72 -11.79 -1.34 -0.10
C ASN A 72 -11.85 -0.17 -1.10
N LEU A 73 -11.38 -0.42 -2.32
CA LEU A 73 -11.37 0.56 -3.43
C LEU A 73 -12.45 0.21 -4.46
N SER A 74 -13.54 -0.43 -4.04
CA SER A 74 -14.61 -0.91 -4.93
C SER A 74 -15.22 0.17 -5.80
N GLU A 75 -15.23 1.41 -5.33
CA GLU A 75 -15.68 2.59 -6.09
C GLU A 75 -14.82 2.88 -7.33
N HIS A 76 -13.61 2.34 -7.39
CA HIS A 76 -12.63 2.57 -8.46
C HIS A 76 -12.43 1.37 -9.40
N PHE A 77 -13.16 0.26 -9.21
CA PHE A 77 -12.92 -0.98 -9.96
C PHE A 77 -13.29 -0.92 -11.45
N ASP A 78 -14.33 -0.18 -11.80
CA ASP A 78 -14.84 -0.11 -13.18
C ASP A 78 -14.65 1.29 -13.80
N THR A 79 -13.91 2.17 -13.11
CA THR A 79 -13.56 3.51 -13.60
C THR A 79 -12.27 3.50 -14.42
N LYS A 80 -12.25 4.28 -15.51
CA LYS A 80 -11.07 4.43 -16.36
C LYS A 80 -10.10 5.43 -15.74
N LEU A 81 -9.16 4.94 -14.94
CA LEU A 81 -8.20 5.76 -14.20
C LEU A 81 -6.95 6.09 -15.05
N LYS A 82 -6.48 7.33 -14.91
CA LYS A 82 -5.19 7.82 -15.38
C LYS A 82 -4.11 7.56 -14.34
N ASN A 83 -2.85 7.76 -14.74
CA ASN A 83 -1.71 7.54 -13.84
C ASN A 83 -1.72 8.47 -12.62
N GLU A 84 -2.24 9.69 -12.79
CA GLU A 84 -2.43 10.68 -11.72
C GLU A 84 -3.41 10.17 -10.66
N ASP A 85 -4.55 9.61 -11.08
CA ASP A 85 -5.55 9.06 -10.15
C ASP A 85 -4.97 7.94 -9.27
N TYR A 86 -4.15 7.04 -9.86
CA TYR A 86 -3.47 5.99 -9.08
C TYR A 86 -2.51 6.57 -8.05
N LYS A 87 -1.82 7.66 -8.38
CA LYS A 87 -0.90 8.33 -7.47
C LYS A 87 -1.66 8.97 -6.31
N ASP A 88 -2.78 9.63 -6.59
CA ASP A 88 -3.61 10.27 -5.58
C ASP A 88 -4.25 9.25 -4.63
N ILE A 89 -4.78 8.15 -5.16
CA ILE A 89 -5.32 7.05 -4.35
C ILE A 89 -4.21 6.44 -3.47
N SER A 90 -3.02 6.21 -4.02
CA SER A 90 -1.86 5.74 -3.25
C SER A 90 -1.48 6.71 -2.12
N LEU A 91 -1.54 8.02 -2.36
CA LEU A 91 -1.29 9.04 -1.33
C LEU A 91 -2.35 9.02 -0.23
N GLU A 92 -3.62 8.83 -0.57
CA GLU A 92 -4.71 8.69 0.42
C GLU A 92 -4.54 7.45 1.29
N ILE A 93 -4.13 6.32 0.71
CA ILE A 93 -3.79 5.10 1.46
C ILE A 93 -2.63 5.39 2.43
N MET A 94 -1.59 6.09 1.96
CA MET A 94 -0.46 6.46 2.80
C MET A 94 -0.84 7.39 3.95
N LYS A 95 -1.71 8.37 3.72
CA LYS A 95 -2.26 9.23 4.78
C LYS A 95 -2.99 8.40 5.83
N LYS A 96 -3.72 7.35 5.43
CA LYS A 96 -4.37 6.42 6.37
C LYS A 96 -3.36 5.61 7.17
N ILE A 97 -2.30 5.10 6.53
CA ILE A 97 -1.22 4.37 7.22
C ILE A 97 -0.52 5.26 8.26
N LYS A 98 -0.20 6.52 7.91
CA LYS A 98 0.46 7.47 8.82
C LYS A 98 -0.38 7.84 10.05
N LYS A 99 -1.71 7.70 9.97
CA LYS A 99 -2.62 7.97 11.09
C LYS A 99 -2.73 6.82 12.10
N LEU A 100 -2.22 5.63 11.76
CA LEU A 100 -2.20 4.46 12.66
C LEU A 100 -1.15 4.63 13.75
#